data_AF-A0A957SSP1-F1
#
_entry.id   AF-A0A957SSP1-F1
#
_cell.length_a   1.000
_cell.length_b   1.000
_cell.length_c   1.000
_cell.angle_alpha   90.00
_cell.angle_beta   90.00
_cell.angle_gamma   90.00
#
_symmetry.space_group_name_H-M   'P 1'
#
loop_
_entity.id
_entity.type
_entity.pdbx_description
1 polymer ?
#
loop_
_entity_poly.entity_id
_entity_poly.type
_entity_poly.pdbx_seq_one_letter_code
_entity_poly.pdbx_strand_id
1 'polypeptide(L)'
;MWQDDAGAVVGFSAYPAHVKGAFVPTTSISAAVARYFATSISVADPYAGQRRTVARSLDAATRKVTRRLDALAGDAPAPGEVESLRTQAEWLLALSSQVTPGQTELTVPLGDEPDATLHIPLDRTRTPVEQAQRMFQRAAKLARAAEFIPQRQAQLQADLAQLDQLRVDLTLAENQPEIAAVQDELRALGLTPRSRTRKPQGNSGQ
;
A
#
# COMPACT_ATOMS: atom_id res chain seq x y z
N MET A 1 34.99 -26.33 -27.92
CA MET A 1 34.03 -25.82 -26.91
C MET A 1 33.82 -26.92 -25.88
N TRP A 2 33.51 -26.62 -24.62
CA TRP A 2 33.34 -27.61 -23.55
C TRP A 2 31.89 -27.69 -23.13
N GLN A 3 31.37 -28.91 -22.99
CA GLN A 3 30.04 -29.18 -22.46
C GLN A 3 30.12 -30.07 -21.23
N ASP A 4 29.24 -29.84 -20.27
CA ASP A 4 29.01 -30.77 -19.16
C ASP A 4 28.11 -31.95 -19.57
N ASP A 5 27.89 -32.89 -18.67
CA ASP A 5 27.06 -34.08 -18.90
C ASP A 5 25.58 -33.74 -19.17
N ALA A 6 25.16 -32.49 -18.90
CA ALA A 6 23.82 -31.96 -19.20
C ALA A 6 23.76 -31.18 -20.53
N GLY A 7 24.86 -31.12 -21.28
CA GLY A 7 24.96 -30.42 -22.56
C GLY A 7 25.11 -28.90 -22.46
N ALA A 8 25.27 -28.35 -21.26
CA ALA A 8 25.47 -26.91 -21.04
C ALA A 8 26.91 -26.52 -21.37
N VAL A 9 27.08 -25.37 -22.03
CA VAL A 9 28.40 -24.89 -22.44
C VAL A 9 29.13 -24.32 -21.23
N VAL A 10 30.19 -24.99 -20.78
CA VAL A 10 30.95 -24.62 -19.58
C VAL A 10 32.24 -23.86 -19.87
N GLY A 11 32.66 -23.78 -21.14
CA GLY A 11 33.78 -22.94 -21.56
C GLY A 11 34.18 -23.12 -23.03
N PHE A 12 35.18 -22.35 -23.47
CA PHE A 12 35.74 -22.44 -24.82
C PHE A 12 37.27 -22.25 -24.80
N SER A 13 37.96 -22.79 -25.81
CA SER A 13 39.41 -22.67 -25.99
C SER A 13 39.73 -22.80 -27.49
N ALA A 14 40.80 -22.15 -27.93
CA ALA A 14 41.33 -22.27 -29.30
C ALA A 14 42.00 -23.63 -29.56
N TYR A 15 42.41 -24.32 -28.50
CA TYR A 15 43.08 -25.63 -28.56
C TYR A 15 42.37 -26.66 -27.67
N PRO A 16 42.41 -27.95 -28.02
CA PRO A 16 41.88 -29.02 -27.17
C PRO A 16 42.71 -29.10 -25.88
N ALA A 17 42.15 -28.61 -24.77
CA ALA A 17 42.77 -28.60 -23.45
C ALA A 17 41.94 -29.44 -22.48
N HIS A 18 42.49 -30.46 -21.83
CA HIS A 18 41.73 -31.35 -20.94
C HIS A 18 41.34 -30.67 -19.61
N VAL A 19 40.36 -29.78 -19.65
CA VAL A 19 39.72 -29.20 -18.47
C VAL A 19 38.29 -29.74 -18.44
N LYS A 20 37.97 -30.51 -17.38
CA LYS A 20 36.72 -31.26 -17.13
C LYS A 20 35.54 -30.95 -18.08
N GLY A 21 35.11 -31.95 -18.86
CA GLY A 21 33.95 -31.90 -19.75
C GLY A 21 34.24 -32.53 -21.12
N ALA A 22 33.21 -32.72 -21.94
CA ALA A 22 33.35 -33.20 -23.31
C ALA A 22 33.74 -32.06 -24.26
N PHE A 23 34.81 -32.25 -25.04
CA PHE A 23 35.18 -31.28 -26.08
C PHE A 23 34.28 -31.46 -27.30
N VAL A 24 33.51 -30.42 -27.62
CA VAL A 24 32.74 -30.33 -28.85
C VAL A 24 33.44 -29.39 -29.83
N PRO A 25 33.89 -29.89 -31.00
CA PRO A 25 34.47 -29.04 -32.03
C PRO A 25 33.42 -28.08 -32.61
N THR A 26 33.81 -26.84 -32.87
CA THR A 26 32.95 -25.80 -33.46
C THR A 26 33.58 -25.28 -34.74
N THR A 27 32.76 -24.73 -35.63
CA THR A 27 33.19 -24.21 -36.95
C THR A 27 34.14 -23.02 -36.86
N SER A 28 34.10 -22.25 -35.78
CA SER A 28 35.06 -21.18 -35.49
C SER A 28 35.12 -20.87 -33.99
N ILE A 29 36.16 -20.13 -33.56
CA ILE A 29 36.24 -19.58 -32.19
C ILE A 29 35.07 -18.63 -31.92
N SER A 30 34.68 -17.81 -32.90
CA SER A 30 33.56 -16.87 -32.80
C SER A 30 32.23 -17.61 -32.63
N ALA A 31 32.05 -18.76 -33.28
CA ALA A 31 30.87 -19.60 -33.09
C ALA A 31 30.81 -20.21 -31.68
N ALA A 32 31.96 -20.60 -31.09
CA ALA A 32 32.02 -21.07 -29.71
C ALA A 32 31.69 -19.95 -28.71
N VAL A 33 32.23 -18.74 -28.93
CA VAL A 33 31.94 -17.55 -28.12
C VAL A 33 30.45 -17.20 -28.20
N ALA A 34 29.88 -17.15 -29.40
CA ALA A 34 28.46 -16.86 -29.59
C ALA A 34 27.55 -17.88 -28.89
N ARG A 35 27.87 -19.17 -28.94
CA ARG A 35 27.08 -20.21 -28.27
C ARG A 35 27.26 -20.22 -26.75
N TYR A 36 28.50 -20.01 -26.28
CA TYR A 36 28.76 -19.86 -24.85
C TYR A 36 27.97 -18.68 -24.29
N PHE A 37 28.12 -17.49 -24.87
CA PHE A 37 27.36 -16.32 -24.44
C PHE A 37 25.86 -16.46 -24.67
N ALA A 38 25.37 -17.07 -25.75
CA ALA A 38 23.94 -17.30 -25.94
C ALA A 38 23.32 -18.22 -24.88
N THR A 39 24.10 -19.16 -24.33
CA THR A 39 23.68 -20.05 -23.23
C THR A 39 23.96 -19.40 -21.86
N SER A 40 24.97 -18.53 -21.80
CA SER A 40 25.48 -17.87 -20.59
C SER A 40 25.08 -16.40 -20.46
N ILE A 41 24.05 -15.90 -21.17
CA ILE A 41 23.36 -14.65 -20.79
C ILE A 41 22.52 -14.88 -19.51
N SER A 42 23.11 -15.54 -18.52
CA SER A 42 23.11 -15.02 -17.16
C SER A 42 24.44 -14.27 -17.00
N VAL A 43 24.57 -13.13 -17.69
CA VAL A 43 25.52 -12.12 -17.24
C VAL A 43 25.05 -11.78 -15.84
N ALA A 44 25.81 -12.20 -14.82
CA ALA A 44 25.51 -11.82 -13.44
C ALA A 44 25.36 -10.30 -13.44
N ASP A 45 24.14 -9.80 -13.25
CA ASP A 45 23.84 -8.37 -13.29
C ASP A 45 24.80 -7.68 -12.29
N PRO A 46 25.80 -6.93 -12.79
CA PRO A 46 26.82 -6.35 -11.91
C PRO A 46 26.21 -5.36 -10.92
N TYR A 47 24.97 -4.91 -11.20
CA TYR A 47 24.20 -3.99 -10.37
C TYR A 47 23.09 -4.68 -9.58
N ALA A 48 23.03 -6.02 -9.56
CA ALA A 48 21.98 -6.77 -8.87
C ALA A 48 21.87 -6.39 -7.38
N GLY A 49 22.99 -6.07 -6.72
CA GLY A 49 23.01 -5.59 -5.34
C GLY A 49 22.30 -4.24 -5.16
N GLN A 50 22.57 -3.30 -6.06
CA GLN A 50 21.97 -1.96 -6.04
C GLN A 50 20.49 -2.05 -6.40
N ARG A 51 20.12 -2.76 -7.46
CA ARG A 51 18.72 -3.01 -7.84
C ARG A 51 17.92 -3.63 -6.71
N ARG A 52 18.45 -4.67 -6.05
CA ARG A 52 17.78 -5.29 -4.88
C ARG A 52 17.56 -4.31 -3.73
N THR A 53 18.42 -3.31 -3.58
CA THR A 53 18.28 -2.30 -2.53
C THR A 53 17.20 -1.28 -2.88
N VAL A 54 17.16 -0.82 -4.12
CA VAL A 54 16.10 0.08 -4.61
C VAL A 54 14.74 -0.65 -4.62
N ALA A 55 14.69 -1.89 -5.10
CA ALA A 55 13.48 -2.72 -5.11
C ALA A 55 12.89 -2.91 -3.70
N ARG A 56 13.73 -3.25 -2.70
CA ARG A 56 13.27 -3.34 -1.31
C ARG A 56 12.70 -2.02 -0.77
N SER A 57 13.27 -0.90 -1.22
CA SER A 57 12.79 0.43 -0.83
C SER A 57 11.45 0.77 -1.49
N LEU A 58 11.27 0.42 -2.76
CA LEU A 58 9.99 0.51 -3.48
C LEU A 58 8.93 -0.35 -2.78
N ASP A 59 9.23 -1.61 -2.48
CA ASP A 59 8.28 -2.50 -1.80
C ASP A 59 7.87 -1.98 -0.42
N ALA A 60 8.81 -1.40 0.33
CA ALA A 60 8.52 -0.78 1.61
C ALA A 60 7.61 0.46 1.46
N ALA A 61 7.84 1.28 0.43
CA ALA A 61 7.00 2.43 0.12
C ALA A 61 5.59 1.99 -0.32
N THR A 62 5.48 1.03 -1.26
CA THR A 62 4.21 0.47 -1.73
C THR A 62 3.41 -0.07 -0.56
N ARG A 63 3.99 -0.97 0.27
CA ARG A 63 3.29 -1.52 1.44
C ARG A 63 2.78 -0.45 2.39
N LYS A 64 3.52 0.64 2.57
CA LYS A 64 3.12 1.75 3.45
C LYS A 64 1.96 2.54 2.87
N VAL A 65 1.97 2.82 1.56
CA VAL A 65 0.87 3.51 0.88
C VAL A 65 -0.38 2.62 0.85
N THR A 66 -0.25 1.34 0.54
CA THR A 66 -1.37 0.38 0.59
C THR A 66 -2.01 0.32 1.97
N ARG A 67 -1.20 0.20 3.05
CA ARG A 67 -1.74 0.22 4.42
C ARG A 67 -2.47 1.51 4.76
N ARG A 68 -2.05 2.65 4.22
CA ARG A 68 -2.74 3.95 4.42
C ARG A 68 -4.06 3.97 3.66
N LEU A 69 -4.10 3.41 2.47
CA LEU A 69 -5.32 3.28 1.67
C LEU A 69 -6.32 2.36 2.38
N ASP A 70 -5.88 1.20 2.89
CA ASP A 70 -6.73 0.28 3.64
C ASP A 70 -7.29 0.92 4.92
N ALA A 71 -6.46 1.65 5.66
CA ALA A 71 -6.89 2.38 6.86
C ALA A 71 -7.94 3.46 6.51
N LEU A 72 -7.71 4.20 5.42
CA LEU A 72 -8.63 5.24 4.95
C LEU A 72 -9.97 4.65 4.49
N ALA A 73 -9.96 3.47 3.85
CA ALA A 73 -11.16 2.75 3.46
C ALA A 73 -11.98 2.30 4.67
N GLY A 74 -11.32 1.92 5.77
CA GLY A 74 -11.97 1.60 7.04
C GLY A 74 -12.61 2.81 7.76
N ASP A 75 -12.11 4.02 7.50
CA ASP A 75 -12.64 5.28 8.04
C ASP A 75 -13.81 5.85 7.23
N ALA A 76 -14.14 5.25 6.07
CA ALA A 76 -15.23 5.69 5.23
C ALA A 76 -16.60 5.38 5.88
N PRO A 77 -17.50 6.37 6.00
CA PRO A 77 -18.85 6.11 6.50
C PRO A 77 -19.59 5.17 5.54
N ALA A 78 -20.44 4.31 6.10
CA ALA A 78 -21.30 3.47 5.28
C ALA A 78 -22.31 4.33 4.49
N PRO A 79 -22.74 3.88 3.29
CA PRO A 79 -23.76 4.59 2.52
C PRO A 79 -25.03 4.82 3.36
N GLY A 80 -25.48 6.06 3.47
CA GLY A 80 -26.67 6.41 4.26
C GLY A 80 -26.45 6.49 5.77
N GLU A 81 -25.25 6.22 6.30
CA GLU A 81 -24.99 6.30 7.75
C GLU A 81 -25.13 7.72 8.27
N VAL A 82 -24.63 8.70 7.51
CA VAL A 82 -24.71 10.12 7.87
C VAL A 82 -26.16 10.56 7.96
N GLU A 83 -26.95 10.27 6.93
CA GLU A 83 -28.37 10.58 6.83
C GLU A 83 -29.15 9.90 7.94
N SER A 84 -28.96 8.59 8.14
CA SER A 84 -29.62 7.83 9.21
C SER A 84 -29.32 8.41 10.59
N LEU A 85 -28.06 8.75 10.88
CA LEU A 85 -27.68 9.32 12.17
C LEU A 85 -28.29 10.71 12.39
N ARG A 86 -28.41 11.52 11.32
CA ARG A 86 -29.09 12.81 11.36
C ARG A 86 -30.59 12.65 11.59
N THR A 87 -31.26 11.78 10.84
CA THR A 87 -32.69 11.51 11.00
C THR A 87 -33.02 11.02 12.41
N GLN A 88 -32.22 10.10 12.96
CA GLN A 88 -32.40 9.66 14.34
C GLN A 88 -32.20 10.80 15.35
N ALA A 89 -31.19 11.67 15.15
CA ALA A 89 -30.96 12.82 16.00
C ALA A 89 -32.12 13.85 15.95
N GLU A 90 -32.67 14.08 14.76
CA GLU A 90 -33.82 14.98 14.54
C GLU A 90 -35.06 14.47 15.29
N TRP A 91 -35.38 13.19 15.15
CA TRP A 91 -36.50 12.56 15.85
C TRP A 91 -36.32 12.54 17.36
N LEU A 92 -35.12 12.21 17.84
CA LEU A 92 -34.81 12.22 19.27
C LEU A 92 -34.96 13.62 19.87
N LEU A 93 -34.57 14.66 19.13
CA LEU A 93 -34.73 16.05 19.57
C LEU A 93 -36.20 16.46 19.57
N ALA A 94 -36.94 16.13 18.50
CA ALA A 94 -38.36 16.45 18.34
C ALA A 94 -39.24 15.81 19.41
N LEU A 95 -38.96 14.56 19.78
CA LEU A 95 -39.72 13.79 20.77
C LEU A 95 -39.06 13.79 22.16
N SER A 96 -38.03 14.63 22.38
CA SER A 96 -37.24 14.65 23.61
C SER A 96 -38.09 14.86 24.88
N SER A 97 -39.18 15.63 24.80
CA SER A 97 -40.10 15.88 25.91
C SER A 97 -41.05 14.71 26.20
N GLN A 98 -41.19 13.77 25.27
CA GLN A 98 -42.04 12.58 25.40
C GLN A 98 -41.28 11.37 25.96
N VAL A 99 -39.94 11.47 26.05
CA VAL A 99 -39.09 10.42 26.61
C VAL A 99 -39.30 10.33 28.12
N THR A 100 -39.64 9.14 28.59
CA THR A 100 -39.87 8.86 30.01
C THR A 100 -38.57 8.51 30.74
N PRO A 101 -38.43 8.84 32.05
CA PRO A 101 -37.26 8.44 32.82
C PRO A 101 -37.07 6.92 32.85
N GLY A 102 -35.87 6.45 32.51
CA GLY A 102 -35.54 5.02 32.47
C GLY A 102 -35.86 4.31 31.14
N GLN A 103 -36.51 5.00 30.20
CA GLN A 103 -36.73 4.49 28.84
C GLN A 103 -35.41 4.16 28.14
N THR A 104 -35.37 3.02 27.47
CA THR A 104 -34.16 2.52 26.78
C THR A 104 -34.18 2.70 25.29
N GLU A 105 -35.36 2.93 24.71
CA GLU A 105 -35.55 3.03 23.27
C GLU A 105 -36.72 3.97 22.98
N LEU A 106 -36.55 4.83 21.99
CA LEU A 106 -37.59 5.69 21.43
C LEU A 106 -38.03 5.08 20.08
N THR A 107 -39.30 4.78 19.98
CA THR A 107 -39.93 4.20 18.78
C THR A 107 -40.69 5.28 18.03
N VAL A 108 -40.42 5.44 16.74
CA VAL A 108 -40.99 6.51 15.92
C VAL A 108 -41.61 5.94 14.64
N PRO A 109 -42.92 6.10 14.42
CA PRO A 109 -43.55 5.71 13.16
C PRO A 109 -43.14 6.70 12.05
N LEU A 110 -42.53 6.19 10.99
CA LEU A 110 -42.10 6.97 9.82
C LEU A 110 -43.17 7.05 8.72
N GLY A 111 -44.30 6.35 8.87
CA GLY A 111 -45.42 6.34 7.93
C GLY A 111 -46.63 5.57 8.46
N ASP A 112 -47.61 5.34 7.60
CA ASP A 112 -48.87 4.64 7.94
C ASP A 112 -48.73 3.10 7.93
N GLU A 113 -47.64 2.59 7.35
CA GLU A 113 -47.32 1.15 7.33
C GLU A 113 -46.72 0.73 8.68
N PRO A 114 -47.20 -0.37 9.31
CA PRO A 114 -46.75 -0.82 10.62
C PRO A 114 -45.25 -1.18 10.67
N ASP A 115 -44.68 -1.59 9.54
CA ASP A 115 -43.26 -1.96 9.45
C ASP A 115 -42.32 -0.75 9.27
N ALA A 116 -42.87 0.45 9.02
CA ALA A 116 -42.09 1.67 8.85
C ALA A 116 -41.79 2.34 10.20
N THR A 117 -41.14 1.62 11.11
CA THR A 117 -40.85 2.10 12.46
C THR A 117 -39.35 2.28 12.68
N LEU A 118 -38.94 3.46 13.15
CA LEU A 118 -37.57 3.79 13.53
C LEU A 118 -37.38 3.55 15.04
N HIS A 119 -36.35 2.79 15.37
CA HIS A 119 -35.96 2.50 16.76
C HIS A 119 -34.67 3.24 17.10
N ILE A 120 -34.73 4.12 18.10
CA ILE A 120 -33.61 4.95 18.54
C ILE A 120 -33.22 4.54 19.96
N PRO A 121 -32.06 3.89 20.18
CA PRO A 121 -31.61 3.53 21.51
C PRO A 121 -31.28 4.78 22.34
N LEU A 122 -31.69 4.81 23.61
CA LEU A 122 -31.46 5.92 24.53
C LEU A 122 -30.29 5.64 25.46
N ASP A 123 -29.38 6.62 25.59
CA ASP A 123 -28.26 6.59 26.52
C ASP A 123 -28.74 7.03 27.92
N ARG A 124 -28.82 6.06 28.85
CA ARG A 124 -29.24 6.31 30.24
C ARG A 124 -28.34 7.26 31.02
N THR A 125 -27.13 7.53 30.53
CA THR A 125 -26.18 8.44 31.18
C THR A 125 -26.31 9.89 30.70
N ARG A 126 -27.24 10.17 29.78
CA ARG A 126 -27.39 11.48 29.13
C ARG A 126 -28.86 11.87 29.03
N THR A 127 -29.10 13.17 28.89
CA THR A 127 -30.42 13.64 28.48
C THR A 127 -30.65 13.37 26.97
N PRO A 128 -31.91 13.20 26.52
CA PRO A 128 -32.23 13.02 25.10
C PRO A 128 -31.66 14.14 24.21
N VAL A 129 -31.69 15.38 24.69
CA VAL A 129 -31.17 16.55 23.99
C VAL A 129 -29.65 16.47 23.85
N GLU A 130 -28.91 16.12 24.91
CA GLU A 130 -27.45 15.93 24.85
C GLU A 130 -27.07 14.78 23.92
N GLN A 131 -27.82 13.68 23.94
CA GLN A 131 -27.60 12.56 23.04
C GLN A 131 -27.80 12.99 21.57
N ALA A 132 -28.89 13.67 21.26
CA ALA A 132 -29.17 14.17 19.91
C ALA A 132 -28.06 15.12 19.42
N GLN A 133 -27.60 16.05 20.27
CA GLN A 133 -26.48 16.95 19.95
C GLN A 133 -25.19 16.17 19.61
N ARG A 134 -24.86 15.13 20.38
CA ARG A 134 -23.69 14.27 20.08
C ARG A 134 -23.86 13.49 18.79
N MET A 135 -25.06 13.01 18.50
CA MET A 135 -25.37 12.35 17.23
C MET A 135 -25.18 13.31 16.05
N PHE A 136 -25.66 14.56 16.13
CA PHE A 136 -25.39 15.58 15.12
C PHE A 136 -23.89 15.88 14.95
N GLN A 137 -23.14 16.00 16.05
CA GLN A 137 -21.69 16.22 16.00
C GLN A 137 -20.97 15.06 15.31
N ARG A 138 -21.37 13.82 15.61
CA ARG A 138 -20.84 12.61 14.94
C ARG A 138 -21.22 12.61 13.45
N ALA A 139 -22.47 12.92 13.10
CA ALA A 139 -22.90 13.00 11.70
C ALA A 139 -22.09 14.05 10.94
N ALA A 140 -21.87 15.23 11.52
CA ALA A 140 -21.06 16.29 10.93
C ALA A 140 -19.59 15.88 10.77
N LYS A 141 -19.04 15.04 11.65
CA LYS A 141 -17.70 14.48 11.50
C LYS A 141 -17.64 13.47 10.35
N LEU A 142 -18.63 12.57 10.26
CA LEU A 142 -18.72 11.58 9.19
C LEU A 142 -18.96 12.22 7.82
N ALA A 143 -19.81 13.25 7.75
CA ALA A 143 -20.03 14.02 6.51
C ALA A 143 -18.74 14.67 6.00
N ARG A 144 -17.97 15.32 6.89
CA ARG A 144 -16.65 15.86 6.55
C ARG A 144 -15.70 14.75 6.08
N ALA A 145 -15.70 13.60 6.74
CA ALA A 145 -14.89 12.47 6.31
C ALA A 145 -15.30 12.00 4.90
N ALA A 146 -16.60 11.86 4.62
CA ALA A 146 -17.12 11.47 3.31
C ALA A 146 -16.70 12.43 2.19
N GLU A 147 -16.54 13.72 2.49
CA GLU A 147 -16.07 14.73 1.53
C GLU A 147 -14.57 14.58 1.22
N PHE A 148 -13.72 14.42 2.24
CA PHE A 148 -12.26 14.40 2.07
C PHE A 148 -11.67 13.04 1.72
N ILE A 149 -12.32 11.94 2.12
CA ILE A 149 -11.81 10.57 1.92
C ILE A 149 -11.60 10.26 0.42
N PRO A 150 -12.54 10.53 -0.50
CA PRO A 150 -12.34 10.24 -1.92
C PRO A 150 -11.12 10.95 -2.51
N GLN A 151 -10.93 12.23 -2.16
CA GLN A 151 -9.77 13.00 -2.63
C GLN A 151 -8.45 12.42 -2.09
N ARG A 152 -8.42 12.08 -0.79
CA ARG A 152 -7.28 11.39 -0.16
C ARG A 152 -7.00 10.04 -0.80
N GLN A 153 -8.03 9.28 -1.14
CA GLN A 153 -7.90 7.98 -1.77
C GLN A 153 -7.32 8.12 -3.18
N ALA A 154 -7.83 9.06 -3.98
CA ALA A 154 -7.30 9.34 -5.32
C ALA A 154 -5.81 9.72 -5.27
N GLN A 155 -5.40 10.53 -4.31
CA GLN A 155 -3.98 10.87 -4.12
C GLN A 155 -3.13 9.64 -3.80
N LEU A 156 -3.57 8.78 -2.87
CA LEU A 156 -2.82 7.57 -2.52
C LEU A 156 -2.76 6.56 -3.69
N GLN A 157 -3.81 6.50 -4.50
CA GLN A 157 -3.82 5.68 -5.73
C GLN A 157 -2.84 6.23 -6.76
N ALA A 158 -2.75 7.55 -6.92
CA ALA A 158 -1.74 8.19 -7.78
C ALA A 158 -0.31 7.91 -7.28
N ASP A 159 -0.08 7.99 -5.96
CA ASP A 159 1.21 7.65 -5.35
C ASP A 159 1.60 6.18 -5.66
N LEU A 160 0.64 5.24 -5.60
CA LEU A 160 0.88 3.84 -5.98
C LEU A 160 1.24 3.70 -7.46
N ALA A 161 0.53 4.39 -8.35
CA ALA A 161 0.82 4.37 -9.77
C ALA A 161 2.23 4.90 -10.08
N GLN A 162 2.67 5.96 -9.39
CA GLN A 162 4.04 6.46 -9.49
C GLN A 162 5.07 5.42 -9.01
N LEU A 163 4.80 4.73 -7.90
CA LEU A 163 5.69 3.67 -7.41
C LEU A 163 5.77 2.48 -8.37
N ASP A 164 4.68 2.15 -9.05
CA ASP A 164 4.66 1.10 -10.07
C ASP A 164 5.44 1.51 -11.32
N GLN A 165 5.34 2.78 -11.75
CA GLN A 165 6.17 3.32 -12.82
C GLN A 165 7.66 3.23 -12.47
N LEU A 166 8.07 3.64 -11.27
CA LEU A 166 9.45 3.52 -10.82
C LEU A 166 9.95 2.06 -10.78
N ARG A 167 9.06 1.09 -10.57
CA ARG A 167 9.41 -0.34 -10.63
C ARG A 167 9.70 -0.78 -12.07
N VAL A 168 8.93 -0.27 -13.04
CA VAL A 168 9.20 -0.49 -14.46
C VAL A 168 10.54 0.15 -14.83
N ASP A 169 10.78 1.40 -14.43
CA ASP A 169 12.03 2.12 -14.71
C ASP A 169 13.23 1.39 -14.09
N LEU A 170 13.11 0.87 -12.87
CA LEU A 170 14.15 0.05 -12.24
C LEU A 170 14.44 -1.25 -12.99
N THR A 171 13.42 -1.83 -13.63
CA THR A 171 13.55 -3.06 -14.41
C THR A 171 14.24 -2.79 -15.74
N LEU A 172 13.93 -1.66 -16.36
CA LEU A 172 14.49 -1.24 -17.65
C LEU A 172 15.87 -0.59 -17.56
N ALA A 173 16.25 -0.05 -16.39
CA ALA A 173 17.56 0.54 -16.20
C ALA A 173 18.65 -0.44 -16.64
N GLU A 174 19.70 0.01 -17.29
CA GLU A 174 20.79 -0.83 -17.81
C GLU A 174 22.11 -0.55 -17.08
N ASN A 175 22.20 0.58 -16.39
CA ASN A 175 23.43 1.06 -15.76
C ASN A 175 23.21 1.64 -14.35
N GLN A 176 24.33 1.85 -13.63
CA GLN A 176 24.32 2.38 -12.27
C GLN A 176 23.69 3.79 -12.16
N PRO A 177 23.96 4.76 -13.06
CA PRO A 177 23.31 6.06 -13.02
C PRO A 177 21.78 6.01 -13.10
N GLU A 178 21.21 5.18 -13.98
CA GLU A 178 19.76 5.02 -14.12
C GLU A 178 19.13 4.41 -12.85
N ILE A 179 19.78 3.40 -12.27
CA ILE A 179 19.34 2.82 -10.98
C ILE A 179 19.40 3.88 -9.87
N ALA A 180 20.44 4.71 -9.85
CA ALA A 180 20.57 5.79 -8.88
C ALA A 180 19.49 6.86 -9.07
N ALA A 181 19.14 7.20 -10.32
CA ALA A 181 18.07 8.14 -10.64
C ALA A 181 16.71 7.66 -10.09
N VAL A 182 16.36 6.38 -10.27
CA VAL A 182 15.15 5.79 -9.68
C VAL A 182 15.18 5.90 -8.14
N GLN A 183 16.35 5.68 -7.53
CA GLN A 183 16.50 5.80 -6.08
C GLN A 183 16.36 7.25 -5.58
N ASP A 184 16.84 8.22 -6.34
CA ASP A 184 16.70 9.65 -6.04
C ASP A 184 15.25 10.10 -6.20
N GLU A 185 14.56 9.66 -7.25
CA GLU A 185 13.15 9.96 -7.49
C GLU A 185 12.26 9.35 -6.38
N LEU A 186 12.50 8.09 -6.00
CA LEU A 186 11.85 7.47 -4.84
C LEU A 186 12.08 8.25 -3.53
N ARG A 187 13.25 8.87 -3.36
CA ARG A 187 13.55 9.73 -2.21
C ARG A 187 12.82 11.07 -2.30
N ALA A 188 12.73 11.65 -3.49
CA ALA A 188 12.01 12.91 -3.73
C ALA A 188 10.50 12.78 -3.44
N LEU A 189 9.91 11.62 -3.72
CA LEU A 189 8.52 11.32 -3.35
C LEU A 189 8.27 11.32 -1.83
N GLY A 190 9.32 11.19 -1.00
CA GLY A 190 9.19 11.22 0.47
C GLY A 190 8.38 10.07 1.08
N LEU A 191 8.06 9.04 0.27
CA LEU A 191 7.22 7.91 0.68
C LEU A 191 8.00 6.88 1.52
N THR A 192 9.31 6.85 1.38
CA THR A 192 10.19 6.00 2.19
C THR A 192 10.30 6.50 3.64
N PRO A 193 10.42 5.60 4.63
CA PRO A 193 10.66 6.01 6.00
C PRO A 193 12.01 6.73 6.08
N ARG A 194 11.99 8.01 6.44
CA ARG A 194 13.18 8.72 6.90
C ARG A 194 13.71 7.89 8.07
N SER A 195 14.91 7.32 7.93
CA SER A 195 15.54 6.59 9.03
C SER A 195 15.50 7.50 10.25
N ARG A 196 14.73 7.11 11.27
CA ARG A 196 14.78 7.76 12.57
C ARG A 196 16.14 7.36 13.14
N THR A 197 17.18 8.13 12.81
CA THR A 197 18.42 8.12 13.56
C THR A 197 18.05 8.46 14.99
N ARG A 198 17.93 7.41 15.80
CA ARG A 198 17.68 7.47 17.23
C ARG A 198 18.92 8.14 17.84
N LYS A 199 18.81 9.43 18.14
CA LYS A 199 19.83 10.20 18.87
C LYS A 199 20.18 9.41 20.14
N PRO A 200 21.45 9.04 20.38
CA PRO A 200 21.83 8.36 21.61
C PRO A 200 21.58 9.33 22.76
N GLN A 201 20.63 8.98 23.62
CA GLN A 201 20.35 9.71 24.84
C GLN A 201 21.48 9.37 25.81
N GLY A 202 22.49 10.24 25.86
CA GLY A 202 23.61 10.14 26.77
C GLY A 202 23.10 10.14 28.21
N ASN A 203 23.39 9.04 28.91
CA ASN A 203 23.11 8.84 30.31
C ASN A 203 23.95 9.82 31.14
N SER A 204 23.33 10.86 31.70
CA SER A 204 23.90 11.65 32.79
C SER A 204 23.65 10.89 34.10
N GLY A 205 24.58 10.00 34.42
CA GLY A 205 24.67 9.34 35.71
C GLY A 205 25.68 10.05 36.60
N GLN A 206 25.14 10.63 37.67
CA GLN A 206 25.69 10.84 39.02
C GLN A 206 27.09 11.45 39.18
#